data_AF-A0ABD6B6S9-F1
#
_entry.id   AF-A0ABD6B6S9-F1
#
_cell.length_a   1.000
_cell.length_b   1.000
_cell.length_c   1.000
_cell.angle_alpha   90.00
_cell.angle_beta   90.00
_cell.angle_gamma   90.00
#
_symmetry.space_group_name_H-M   'P 1'
#
loop_
_entity.id
_entity.type
_entity.pdbx_description
1 polymer ?
#
loop_
_entity_poly.entity_id
_entity_poly.type
_entity_poly.pdbx_seq_one_letter_code
_entity_poly.pdbx_strand_id
1 'polypeptide(L)'
;GFSRIDRHRRVAAGEHDVHHWHVDYFGGHPETELVAVERTRGRDCECAVARTLGNGPVPGFGASDCDCETHLARFESPKTAVNRAEAVHDRD
;
A
#
# COMPACT_ATOMS: atom_id res chain seq x y z
N GLY A 1 -0.81 16.16 -5.18
CA GLY A 1 -1.32 14.90 -4.61
C GLY A 1 -0.16 13.98 -4.36
N PHE A 2 -0.28 12.98 -3.49
CA PHE A 2 0.77 12.00 -3.09
C PHE A 2 1.67 12.35 -1.89
N SER A 3 1.41 13.43 -1.14
CA SER A 3 2.16 13.72 0.10
C SER A 3 2.12 12.57 1.11
N ARG A 4 1.02 11.80 1.15
CA ARG A 4 0.88 10.58 1.95
C ARG A 4 1.89 9.51 1.54
N ILE A 5 2.07 9.28 0.24
CA ILE A 5 3.08 8.36 -0.31
C ILE A 5 4.49 8.82 0.10
N ASP A 6 4.80 10.10 -0.04
CA ASP A 6 6.12 10.62 0.31
C ASP A 6 6.42 10.48 1.80
N ARG A 7 5.40 10.56 2.66
CA ARG A 7 5.56 10.26 4.09
C ARG A 7 5.85 8.78 4.35
N HIS A 8 5.14 7.87 3.70
CA HIS A 8 5.42 6.43 3.83
C HIS A 8 6.83 6.07 3.38
N ARG A 9 7.34 6.70 2.31
CA ARG A 9 8.74 6.54 1.87
C ARG A 9 9.74 6.92 2.97
N ARG A 10 9.53 8.05 3.65
CA ARG A 10 10.42 8.48 4.75
C ARG A 10 10.38 7.53 5.94
N VAL A 11 9.19 7.02 6.29
CA VAL A 11 9.06 5.99 7.33
C VAL A 11 9.84 4.73 6.93
N ALA A 12 9.66 4.25 5.70
CA ALA A 12 10.37 3.07 5.19
C ALA A 12 11.89 3.26 5.08
N ALA A 13 12.36 4.50 4.90
CA ALA A 13 13.78 4.85 4.89
C ALA A 13 14.38 5.03 6.29
N GLY A 14 13.57 4.96 7.36
CA GLY A 14 14.01 5.29 8.72
C GLY A 14 14.29 6.79 8.94
N GLU A 15 13.81 7.66 8.05
CA GLU A 15 13.95 9.11 8.14
C GLU A 15 12.82 9.76 8.96
N HIS A 16 11.87 8.96 9.44
CA HIS A 16 10.69 9.44 10.14
C HIS A 16 10.10 8.39 11.11
N ASP A 17 10.31 8.59 12.41
CA ASP A 17 9.98 7.60 13.44
C ASP A 17 8.50 7.59 13.89
N VAL A 18 7.70 8.55 13.43
CA VAL A 18 6.28 8.62 13.81
C VAL A 18 5.44 7.72 12.90
N HIS A 19 4.80 6.72 13.51
CA HIS A 19 3.80 5.85 12.87
C HIS A 19 2.40 6.42 13.10
N HIS A 20 1.67 6.72 12.03
CA HIS A 20 0.33 7.31 12.09
C HIS A 20 -0.73 6.41 11.43
N TRP A 21 -0.39 5.77 10.32
CA TRP A 21 -1.26 4.80 9.65
C TRP A 21 -0.75 3.39 9.87
N HIS A 22 -1.65 2.40 9.77
CA HIS A 22 -1.29 0.99 9.97
C HIS A 22 -0.11 0.55 9.08
N VAL A 23 -0.03 1.01 7.83
CA VAL A 23 1.07 0.69 6.92
C VAL A 23 2.43 1.23 7.38
N ASP A 24 2.47 2.30 8.17
CA ASP A 24 3.73 2.83 8.70
C ASP A 24 4.42 1.80 9.60
N TYR A 25 3.67 1.04 10.40
CA TYR A 25 4.23 0.01 11.28
C TYR A 25 4.90 -1.12 10.50
N PHE A 26 4.39 -1.45 9.30
CA PHE A 26 5.10 -2.34 8.40
C PHE A 26 6.34 -1.65 7.82
N GLY A 27 6.18 -0.45 7.26
CA GLY A 27 7.27 0.29 6.61
C GLY A 27 8.47 0.53 7.52
N GLY A 28 8.25 0.83 8.80
CA GLY A 28 9.32 1.07 9.78
C GLY A 28 9.93 -0.19 10.38
N HIS A 29 9.43 -1.38 10.06
CA HIS A 29 9.99 -2.63 10.58
C HIS A 29 11.25 -3.02 9.80
N PRO A 30 12.36 -3.44 10.47
CA PRO A 30 13.64 -3.72 9.82
C PRO A 30 13.62 -4.88 8.81
N GLU A 31 12.58 -5.74 8.86
CA GLU A 31 12.39 -6.84 7.90
C GLU A 31 11.46 -6.47 6.73
N THR A 32 11.04 -5.21 6.62
CA THR A 32 10.21 -4.73 5.52
C THR A 32 11.04 -3.91 4.55
N GLU A 33 10.79 -4.09 3.26
CA GLU A 33 11.38 -3.31 2.19
C GLU A 33 10.30 -2.68 1.31
N LEU A 34 10.41 -1.37 1.04
CA LEU A 34 9.57 -0.71 0.04
C LEU A 34 10.17 -0.92 -1.36
N VAL A 35 9.62 -1.89 -2.10
CA VAL A 35 10.17 -2.32 -3.40
C VAL A 35 9.66 -1.53 -4.61
N ALA A 36 8.43 -1.00 -4.56
CA ALA A 36 7.81 -0.30 -5.68
C ALA A 36 6.69 0.65 -5.22
N VAL A 37 6.33 1.63 -6.06
CA VAL A 37 5.21 2.55 -5.81
C VAL A 37 4.49 2.90 -7.11
N GLU A 38 3.25 2.44 -7.22
CA GLU A 38 2.35 2.79 -8.32
C GLU A 38 1.42 3.97 -7.98
N ARG A 39 1.13 4.80 -8.98
CA ARG A 39 0.40 6.06 -8.80
C ARG A 39 -0.54 6.32 -9.97
N THR A 40 -1.83 6.52 -9.68
CA THR A 40 -2.80 7.04 -10.65
C THR A 40 -3.08 8.52 -10.35
N ARG A 41 -2.93 9.39 -11.36
CA ARG A 41 -3.18 10.84 -11.21
C ARG A 41 -4.63 11.18 -11.55
N GLY A 42 -5.20 12.12 -10.79
CA GLY A 42 -6.50 12.73 -11.12
C GLY A 42 -7.71 11.80 -10.98
N ARG A 43 -7.54 10.61 -10.38
CA ARG A 43 -8.60 9.64 -10.14
C ARG A 43 -8.61 9.23 -8.67
N ASP A 44 -9.80 9.18 -8.09
CA ASP A 44 -10.04 8.55 -6.81
C ASP A 44 -10.37 7.06 -7.04
N CYS A 45 -9.33 6.23 -7.11
CA CYS A 45 -9.46 4.82 -7.48
C CYS A 45 -8.89 3.85 -6.45
N GLU A 46 -8.49 4.34 -5.27
CA GLU A 46 -7.81 3.53 -4.24
C GLU A 46 -8.61 2.26 -3.88
N CYS A 47 -9.88 2.43 -3.51
CA CYS A 47 -10.73 1.30 -3.11
C CYS A 47 -10.99 0.32 -4.29
N ALA A 48 -11.05 0.82 -5.53
CA ALA A 48 -11.24 -0.03 -6.70
C ALA A 48 -9.98 -0.85 -7.04
N VAL A 49 -8.81 -0.23 -6.91
CA VAL A 49 -7.51 -0.90 -7.02
C VAL A 49 -7.39 -1.97 -5.94
N ALA A 50 -7.64 -1.64 -4.67
CA ALA A 50 -7.55 -2.57 -3.54
C ALA A 50 -8.45 -3.81 -3.75
N ARG A 51 -9.72 -3.61 -4.13
CA ARG A 51 -10.64 -4.72 -4.44
C ARG A 51 -10.13 -5.63 -5.56
N THR A 52 -9.44 -5.08 -6.56
CA THR A 52 -8.91 -5.84 -7.69
C THR A 52 -7.65 -6.63 -7.30
N LEU A 53 -6.85 -6.09 -6.39
CA LEU A 53 -5.66 -6.76 -5.83
C LEU A 53 -6.04 -7.85 -4.82
N GLY A 54 -7.20 -7.73 -4.18
CA GLY A 54 -7.72 -8.67 -3.19
C GLY A 54 -7.27 -8.34 -1.77
N ASN A 55 -7.68 -9.17 -0.81
CA ASN A 55 -7.40 -8.96 0.61
C ASN A 55 -6.37 -9.96 1.12
N GLY A 56 -5.48 -9.50 1.99
CA GLY A 56 -4.49 -10.28 2.71
C GLY A 56 -5.05 -10.77 4.05
N PRO A 57 -4.46 -11.83 4.63
CA PRO A 57 -5.10 -12.57 5.72
C PRO A 57 -4.82 -11.99 7.12
N VAL A 58 -4.45 -10.71 7.27
CA VAL A 58 -4.04 -10.15 8.56
C VAL A 58 -5.26 -9.62 9.32
N PRO A 59 -5.81 -10.35 10.31
CA PRO A 59 -7.01 -9.91 11.01
C PRO A 59 -6.67 -8.67 11.85
N GLY A 60 -7.59 -7.71 11.88
CA GLY A 60 -7.40 -6.44 12.60
C GLY A 60 -6.56 -5.40 11.87
N PHE A 61 -6.00 -5.71 10.69
CA PHE A 61 -5.36 -4.71 9.83
C PHE A 61 -6.35 -4.20 8.79
N GLY A 62 -6.90 -3.00 9.01
CA GLY A 62 -7.94 -2.45 8.14
C GLY A 62 -7.67 -1.08 7.53
N ALA A 63 -8.61 -0.64 6.69
CA ALA A 63 -8.62 0.70 6.11
C ALA A 63 -9.38 1.65 7.05
N SER A 64 -8.74 2.74 7.45
CA SER A 64 -9.27 3.69 8.44
C SER A 64 -10.03 4.87 7.83
N ASP A 65 -9.87 5.09 6.52
CA ASP A 65 -10.40 6.22 5.77
C ASP A 65 -11.47 5.83 4.75
N CYS A 66 -11.88 4.56 4.72
CA CYS A 66 -13.00 4.06 3.93
C CYS A 66 -13.66 2.84 4.60
N ASP A 67 -14.76 2.35 4.03
CA ASP A 67 -15.50 1.19 4.55
C ASP A 67 -14.91 -0.17 4.12
N CYS A 68 -13.74 -0.19 3.49
CA CYS A 68 -13.08 -1.45 3.14
C CYS A 68 -12.51 -2.13 4.38
N GLU A 69 -12.67 -3.46 4.46
CA GLU A 69 -12.09 -4.24 5.56
C GLU A 69 -10.57 -4.06 5.64
N THR A 70 -9.89 -4.04 4.49
CA THR A 70 -8.46 -3.81 4.37
C THR A 70 -8.08 -3.41 2.94
N HIS A 71 -6.97 -2.68 2.78
CA HIS A 71 -6.29 -2.48 1.49
C HIS A 71 -5.00 -3.29 1.37
N LEU A 72 -4.67 -4.11 2.39
CA LEU A 72 -3.52 -4.99 2.36
C LEU A 72 -3.85 -6.25 1.57
N ALA A 73 -3.00 -6.62 0.60
CA ALA A 73 -3.15 -7.83 -0.21
C ALA A 73 -1.94 -8.76 0.00
N ARG A 74 -2.15 -10.08 -0.09
CA ARG A 74 -1.08 -11.08 -0.05
C ARG A 74 -0.86 -11.69 -1.43
N PHE A 75 0.40 -11.75 -1.86
CA PHE A 75 0.81 -12.43 -3.08
C PHE A 75 1.83 -13.52 -2.78
N GLU A 76 2.03 -14.43 -3.74
CA GLU A 76 2.99 -15.53 -3.65
C GLU A 76 4.46 -15.05 -3.67
N SER A 77 4.72 -13.89 -4.28
CA SER A 77 6.06 -13.33 -4.41
C SER A 77 6.01 -11.80 -4.60
N PRO A 78 7.10 -11.06 -4.29
CA PRO A 78 7.21 -9.64 -4.58
C PRO A 78 7.03 -9.32 -6.06
N LYS A 79 7.57 -10.17 -6.95
CA LYS A 79 7.43 -10.02 -8.40
C LYS A 79 5.96 -10.10 -8.84
N THR A 80 5.20 -11.05 -8.30
CA THR A 80 3.76 -11.17 -8.57
C THR A 80 3.02 -9.93 -8.05
N ALA A 81 3.38 -9.41 -6.87
CA ALA A 81 2.77 -8.20 -6.32
C ALA A 81 3.01 -6.96 -7.21
N VAL A 82 4.25 -6.72 -7.65
CA VAL A 82 4.60 -5.59 -8.53
C VAL A 82 3.85 -5.69 -9.85
N ASN A 83 3.93 -6.83 -10.55
CA ASN A 83 3.24 -7.02 -11.83
C ASN A 83 1.72 -6.80 -11.72
N ARG A 84 1.12 -7.22 -10.60
CA ARG A 84 -0.32 -7.05 -10.36
C ARG A 84 -0.68 -5.60 -10.04
N ALA A 85 0.17 -4.88 -9.31
CA ALA A 85 -0.02 -3.46 -9.04
C ALA A 85 0.05 -2.65 -10.34
N GLU A 86 1.12 -2.82 -11.13
CA GLU A 86 1.30 -2.18 -12.44
C GLU A 86 0.08 -2.43 -13.35
N ALA A 87 -0.29 -3.70 -13.54
CA ALA A 87 -1.41 -4.06 -14.42
C ALA A 87 -2.77 -3.50 -13.98
N VAL A 88 -2.97 -3.17 -12.70
CA VAL A 88 -4.22 -2.57 -12.21
C VAL A 88 -4.20 -1.04 -12.36
N HIS A 89 -3.01 -0.43 -12.24
CA HIS A 89 -2.83 1.01 -12.43
C HIS A 89 -2.76 1.42 -13.91
N ASP A 90 -2.31 0.52 -14.80
CA ASP A 90 -2.22 0.71 -16.25
C ASP A 90 -3.54 0.46 -17.00
N ARG A 91 -4.60 0.03 -16.30
CA ARG A 91 -5.95 -0.09 -16.87
C ARG A 91 -6.56 1.30 -17.06
N ASP A 92 -6.22 1.90 -18.19
CA ASP A 92 -6.99 2.92 -18.91
C ASP A 92 -7.91 2.26 -19.95
#